data_AF-A0A4V2QY29-F1
#
_entry.id   AF-A0A4V2QY29-F1
#
_cell.length_a   1.000
_cell.length_b   1.000
_cell.length_c   1.000
_cell.angle_alpha   90.00
_cell.angle_beta   90.00
_cell.angle_gamma   90.00
#
_symmetry.space_group_name_H-M   'P 1'
#
loop_
_entity.id
_entity.type
_entity.pdbx_description
1 polymer ?
#
loop_
_entity_poly.entity_id
_entity_poly.type
_entity_poly.pdbx_seq_one_letter_code
_entity_poly.pdbx_strand_id
1 'polypeptide(L)' 'MPEATAKDLALLRLRPDLLRYAPDVAARFGLTPSDAETFEAEENAVLEEVDAGSGA' A
#
# COMPACT_ATOMS: atom_id res chain seq x y z
N MET A 1 9.53 -1.33 -17.41
CA MET A 1 8.97 -1.37 -16.05
C MET A 1 8.76 0.09 -15.66
N PRO A 2 7.52 0.56 -15.43
CA PRO A 2 7.30 1.96 -15.08
C PRO A 2 7.96 2.18 -13.71
N GLU A 3 8.93 3.08 -13.63
CA GLU A 3 9.47 3.52 -12.35
C GLU A 3 8.31 4.13 -11.56
N ALA A 4 7.74 3.37 -10.62
CA ALA A 4 6.76 3.92 -9.69
C ALA A 4 7.46 5.02 -8.91
N THR A 5 6.88 6.22 -8.91
CA THR A 5 7.50 7.33 -8.18
C THR A 5 7.50 6.98 -6.70
N ALA A 6 8.52 7.38 -5.94
CA ALA A 6 8.57 7.13 -4.49
C ALA A 6 7.28 7.52 -3.73
N LYS A 7 6.57 8.53 -4.24
CA LYS A 7 5.25 8.94 -3.76
C LYS A 7 4.18 7.85 -3.94
N ASP A 8 4.15 7.20 -5.09
CA ASP A 8 3.13 6.19 -5.40
C ASP A 8 3.33 4.96 -4.52
N LEU A 9 4.59 4.57 -4.28
CA LEU A 9 4.97 3.55 -3.32
C LEU A 9 4.54 3.91 -1.88
N ALA A 10 4.75 5.16 -1.46
CA ALA A 10 4.32 5.62 -0.15
C ALA A 10 2.78 5.58 0.01
N LEU A 11 2.03 5.92 -1.06
CA LEU A 11 0.56 5.85 -1.05
C LEU A 11 0.02 4.41 -1.05
N LEU A 12 0.74 3.47 -1.67
CA LEU A 12 0.42 2.05 -1.62
C LEU A 12 0.54 1.49 -0.20
N ARG A 13 1.63 1.82 0.51
CA ARG A 13 1.85 1.39 1.91
C ARG A 13 0.93 2.08 2.91
N LEU A 14 0.58 3.35 2.67
CA LEU A 14 -0.25 4.13 3.59
C LEU A 14 -1.68 3.60 3.71
N ARG A 15 -2.24 3.02 2.64
CA ARG A 15 -3.63 2.53 2.62
C ARG A 15 -3.90 1.39 3.63
N PRO A 16 -3.15 0.28 3.65
CA PRO A 16 -3.33 -0.76 4.67
C PRO A 16 -2.95 -0.27 6.07
N ASP A 17 -1.94 0.60 6.19
CA ASP A 17 -1.55 1.20 7.48
C ASP A 17 -2.66 2.05 8.11
N LEU A 18 -3.39 2.83 7.30
CA LEU A 18 -4.53 3.59 7.80
C LEU A 18 -5.63 2.67 8.35
N LEU A 19 -5.92 1.56 7.69
CA LEU A 19 -6.90 0.58 8.20
C LEU A 19 -6.42 -0.08 9.50
N ARG A 20 -5.11 -0.34 9.63
CA ARG A 20 -4.51 -1.03 10.78
C ARG A 20 -4.35 -0.13 12.00
N TYR A 21 -3.92 1.12 11.80
CA TYR A 21 -3.52 2.02 12.90
C TYR A 21 -4.44 3.22 13.11
N ALA A 22 -5.24 3.61 12.11
CA ALA A 22 -6.09 4.79 12.17
C ALA A 22 -7.44 4.58 11.45
N PRO A 23 -8.28 3.62 11.91
CA PRO A 23 -9.51 3.26 11.22
C PRO A 23 -10.52 4.42 11.11
N ASP A 24 -10.50 5.36 12.06
CA ASP A 24 -11.29 6.59 12.02
C ASP A 24 -10.85 7.55 10.91
N VAL A 25 -9.54 7.60 10.63
CA VAL A 25 -8.96 8.35 9.52
C VAL A 25 -9.23 7.63 8.21
N ALA A 26 -9.06 6.31 8.16
CA ALA A 26 -9.33 5.48 6.99
C ALA A 26 -10.78 5.68 6.48
N ALA A 27 -11.74 5.74 7.40
CA ALA A 27 -13.15 6.01 7.09
C ALA A 27 -13.37 7.38 6.41
N ARG A 28 -12.56 8.40 6.73
CA ARG A 28 -12.64 9.72 6.06
C ARG A 28 -12.17 9.67 4.60
N PHE A 29 -11.36 8.68 4.26
CA PHE A 29 -10.91 8.41 2.90
C PHE A 29 -11.79 7.37 2.18
N GLY A 30 -12.89 6.92 2.80
CA GLY A 30 -13.80 5.92 2.22
C GLY A 30 -13.23 4.50 2.21
N LEU A 31 -12.16 4.24 2.97
CA LEU A 31 -11.57 2.90 3.09
C LEU A 31 -12.38 2.07 4.08
N THR A 32 -12.62 0.82 3.75
CA THR A 32 -13.39 -0.10 4.59
C THR A 32 -12.52 -1.27 5.06
N PRO A 33 -12.85 -1.92 6.20
CA PRO A 33 -12.14 -3.11 6.64
C PRO A 33 -12.17 -4.26 5.63
N SER A 34 -13.18 -4.35 4.77
CA SER A 34 -13.25 -5.32 3.68
C SER A 34 -12.19 -5.11 2.59
N ASP A 35 -11.61 -3.91 2.50
CA ASP A 35 -10.56 -3.61 1.53
C ASP A 35 -9.15 -4.00 2.05
N ALA A 36 -9.04 -4.36 3.33
CA ALA A 36 -7.75 -4.63 3.98
C ALA A 36 -6.95 -5.73 3.26
N GLU A 37 -7.59 -6.86 2.96
CA GLU A 37 -6.93 -7.99 2.29
C GLU A 37 -6.43 -7.62 0.89
N THR A 38 -7.21 -6.82 0.15
CA THR A 38 -6.83 -6.33 -1.18
C THR A 38 -5.63 -5.40 -1.09
N PHE A 39 -5.62 -4.46 -0.15
CA PHE A 39 -4.52 -3.50 -0.01
C PHE A 39 -3.24 -4.15 0.55
N GLU A 40 -3.35 -5.17 1.41
CA GLU A 40 -2.21 -5.96 1.86
C GLU A 40 -1.59 -6.76 0.70
N ALA A 41 -2.42 -7.34 -0.18
CA ALA A 41 -1.94 -8.03 -1.37
C ALA A 41 -1.26 -7.06 -2.36
N GLU A 42 -1.82 -5.86 -2.56
CA GLU A 42 -1.21 -4.80 -3.38
C GLU A 42 0.14 -4.33 -2.80
N GLU A 43 0.21 -4.13 -1.48
CA GLU A 43 1.46 -3.77 -0.81
C GLU A 43 2.53 -4.86 -0.97
N ASN A 44 2.17 -6.13 -0.73
CA ASN A 44 3.12 -7.23 -0.82
C ASN A 44 3.65 -7.42 -2.26
N ALA A 45 2.77 -7.34 -3.26
CA ALA A 45 3.17 -7.44 -4.67
C ALA A 45 4.19 -6.35 -5.06
N VAL A 46 4.02 -5.14 -4.55
CA VAL A 46 4.92 -4.02 -4.83
C VAL A 46 6.21 -4.12 -4.02
N LEU A 47 6.16 -4.61 -2.77
CA LEU A 47 7.36 -4.90 -1.98
C LEU A 47 8.24 -5.96 -2.65
N GLU A 48 7.64 -7.02 -3.18
CA GLU A 48 8.34 -8.06 -3.94
C GLU A 48 8.99 -7.49 -5.21
N GLU A 49 8.31 -6.60 -5.93
CA GLU A 49 8.86 -5.95 -7.13
C GLU A 49 10.01 -4.99 -6.82
N VAL A 50 9.92 -4.22 -5.73
CA VAL A 50 10.97 -3.30 -5.28
C VAL A 50 12.21 -4.05 -4.76
N ASP A 51 12.02 -5.14 -4.01
CA ASP A 51 13.13 -5.98 -3.54
C ASP A 51 13.85 -6.67 -4.71
N ALA A 52 13.08 -7.16 -5.70
CA ALA A 52 13.64 -7.75 -6.91
C ALA A 52 14.38 -6.73 -7.82
N GLY A 53 13.97 -5.46 -7.80
CA GLY A 53 14.58 -4.38 -8.60
C GLY A 53 15.77 -3.68 -7.93
N SER A 54 15.89 -3.74 -6.60
CA SER A 54 16.98 -3.08 -5.85
C SER A 54 18.30 -3.88 -5.86
N GLY A 55 18.35 -5.05 -6.52
CA GLY A 55 19.49 -5.96 -6.56
C GLY A 55 20.42 -5.84 -7.77
N ALA A 56 20.32 -4.79 -8.59
CA ALA A 56 21.12 -4.61 -9.81
C ALA A 56 22.09 -3.43 -9.74
#